data_AF-A0A5Q4G1N0-F1
#
_entry.id   AF-A0A5Q4G1N0-F1
#
_cell.length_a   1.000
_cell.length_b   1.000
_cell.length_c   1.000
_cell.angle_alpha   90.00
_cell.angle_beta   90.00
_cell.angle_gamma   90.00
#
_symmetry.space_group_name_H-M   'P 1'
#
loop_
_entity.id
_entity.type
_entity.pdbx_description
1 polymer ?
#
loop_
_entity_poly.entity_id
_entity_poly.type
_entity_poly.pdbx_seq_one_letter_code
_entity_poly.pdbx_strand_id
1 'polypeptide(L)'
;MRPSHRHGIATLVGLALTIAVAGGPFAPPPGAASSDAVAIPAGTFETILVIDEPTVAMAPFALARTPVTNAAFLAFTEANPSWRRSQAPAVFAADGYLRHWADDTALGDARSAAPDVP
;
A
#
# COMPACT_ATOMS: atom_id res chain seq x y z
N MET A 1 -62.46 18.21 -5.74
CA MET A 1 -62.54 16.78 -6.06
C MET A 1 -61.49 16.48 -7.15
N ARG A 2 -60.30 16.00 -6.80
CA ARG A 2 -59.23 15.64 -7.76
C ARG A 2 -59.25 14.13 -7.98
N PRO A 3 -59.41 13.60 -9.20
CA PRO A 3 -59.31 12.17 -9.46
C PRO A 3 -57.84 11.76 -9.73
N SER A 4 -57.32 10.99 -8.79
CA SER A 4 -56.42 9.83 -8.90
C SER A 4 -55.59 9.58 -10.17
N HIS A 5 -54.26 9.57 -9.95
CA HIS A 5 -53.23 8.85 -10.69
C HIS A 5 -53.51 7.36 -10.86
N ARG A 6 -53.19 6.81 -12.05
CA ARG A 6 -52.34 5.60 -12.23
C ARG A 6 -51.65 5.67 -13.60
N HIS A 7 -50.36 5.98 -13.65
CA HIS A 7 -49.52 5.67 -14.81
C HIS A 7 -48.66 4.47 -14.41
N GLY A 8 -48.84 3.35 -15.11
CA GLY A 8 -47.97 2.20 -15.00
C GLY A 8 -46.58 2.58 -15.52
N ILE A 9 -45.56 2.37 -14.69
CA ILE A 9 -44.16 2.49 -15.10
C ILE A 9 -43.53 1.11 -15.01
N ALA A 10 -42.94 0.74 -16.15
CA ALA A 10 -42.20 -0.45 -16.47
C ALA A 10 -41.29 -0.97 -15.34
N THR A 11 -41.42 -2.27 -15.06
CA THR A 11 -40.41 -3.02 -14.31
C THR A 11 -39.21 -3.27 -15.23
N LEU A 12 -38.17 -2.45 -15.10
CA LEU A 12 -36.84 -2.74 -15.66
C LEU A 12 -35.96 -3.36 -14.57
N VAL A 13 -35.33 -4.45 -14.97
CA VAL A 13 -34.40 -5.28 -14.21
C VAL A 13 -33.27 -4.43 -13.63
N GLY A 14 -33.12 -4.44 -12.31
CA GLY A 14 -31.95 -3.93 -11.59
C GLY A 14 -31.23 -5.08 -10.90
N LEU A 15 -30.25 -5.68 -11.58
CA LEU A 15 -29.29 -6.59 -10.96
C LEU A 15 -28.35 -5.74 -10.09
N ALA A 16 -28.68 -5.59 -8.80
CA ALA A 16 -27.78 -4.98 -7.84
C ALA A 16 -26.69 -5.99 -7.49
N LEU A 17 -25.56 -5.93 -8.18
CA LEU A 17 -24.33 -6.59 -7.75
C LEU A 17 -23.74 -5.78 -6.60
N THR A 18 -24.14 -6.10 -5.37
CA THR A 18 -23.46 -5.62 -4.17
C THR A 18 -22.10 -6.30 -4.08
N ILE A 19 -21.04 -5.60 -4.48
CA ILE A 19 -19.68 -6.00 -4.13
C ILE A 19 -19.53 -5.71 -2.64
N ALA A 20 -19.78 -6.71 -1.80
CA ALA A 20 -19.33 -6.70 -0.42
C ALA A 20 -17.80 -6.73 -0.47
N VAL A 21 -17.15 -5.58 -0.29
CA VAL A 21 -15.75 -5.56 0.17
C VAL A 21 -15.79 -6.09 1.59
N ALA A 22 -15.67 -7.41 1.72
CA ALA A 22 -15.36 -8.03 2.98
C ALA A 22 -14.01 -7.46 3.42
N GLY A 23 -14.01 -6.71 4.54
CA GLY A 23 -12.80 -6.32 5.27
C GLY A 23 -12.12 -7.55 5.85
N GLY A 24 -11.63 -8.43 4.97
CA GLY A 24 -10.77 -9.53 5.36
C GLY A 24 -9.50 -8.98 5.99
N PRO A 25 -8.87 -9.73 6.92
CA PRO A 25 -7.62 -9.31 7.51
C PRO A 25 -6.62 -9.07 6.38
N PHE A 26 -6.07 -7.86 6.31
CA PHE A 26 -4.94 -7.56 5.45
C PHE A 26 -3.82 -8.52 5.83
N ALA A 27 -3.64 -9.57 5.03
CA ALA A 27 -2.52 -10.47 5.17
C ALA A 27 -1.33 -9.80 4.46
N PRO A 28 -0.31 -9.31 5.18
CA PRO A 28 0.86 -8.74 4.54
C PRO A 28 1.54 -9.83 3.68
N PRO A 29 2.12 -9.48 2.52
CA PRO A 29 2.83 -10.45 1.69
C PRO A 29 3.95 -11.13 2.49
N PRO A 30 4.24 -12.43 2.24
CA PRO A 30 5.29 -13.15 2.93
C PRO A 30 6.63 -12.43 2.74
N GLY A 31 7.24 -11.99 3.86
CA GLY A 31 8.46 -11.18 3.88
C GLY A 31 8.27 -9.70 4.27
N ALA A 32 7.03 -9.19 4.29
CA ALA A 32 6.74 -7.80 4.71
C ALA A 32 6.43 -7.66 6.21
N ALA A 33 6.32 -8.77 6.94
CA ALA A 33 6.18 -8.74 8.38
C ALA A 33 7.54 -8.40 9.00
N SER A 34 7.81 -7.10 9.17
CA SER A 34 8.75 -6.68 10.21
C SER A 34 8.25 -7.32 11.51
N SER A 35 9.10 -8.10 12.18
CA SER A 35 8.77 -8.71 13.47
C SER A 35 8.38 -7.69 14.55
N ASP A 36 8.54 -6.40 14.24
CA ASP A 36 8.29 -5.26 15.09
C ASP A 36 7.14 -4.35 14.61
N ALA A 37 6.23 -4.85 13.76
CA ALA A 37 5.05 -4.10 13.36
C ALA A 37 4.09 -3.87 14.54
N VAL A 38 3.64 -2.63 14.72
CA VAL A 38 2.68 -2.20 15.76
C VAL A 38 1.31 -2.03 15.15
N ALA A 39 0.28 -2.53 15.85
CA ALA A 39 -1.11 -2.35 15.47
C ALA A 39 -1.57 -0.92 15.76
N ILE A 40 -2.11 -0.26 14.75
CA ILE A 40 -2.76 1.04 14.82
C ILE A 40 -4.27 0.79 14.79
N PRO A 41 -5.02 1.21 15.84
CA PRO A 41 -6.46 1.00 15.88
C PRO A 41 -7.18 1.82 14.82
N ALA A 42 -8.44 1.45 14.56
CA ALA A 42 -9.32 2.25 13.71
C ALA A 42 -9.54 3.64 14.33
N GLY A 43 -9.78 4.65 13.50
CA GLY A 43 -10.02 6.00 13.97
C GLY A 43 -10.27 6.99 12.84
N THR A 44 -10.27 8.27 13.16
CA THR A 44 -10.40 9.37 12.21
C THR A 44 -9.11 10.18 12.19
N PHE A 45 -8.60 10.49 10.99
CA PHE A 45 -7.46 11.37 10.78
C PHE A 45 -7.92 12.69 10.20
N GLU A 46 -7.56 13.78 10.85
CA GLU A 46 -7.75 15.13 10.34
C GLU A 46 -6.48 15.58 9.62
N THR A 47 -6.57 15.84 8.32
CA THR A 47 -5.44 16.31 7.52
C THR A 47 -5.22 17.80 7.72
N ILE A 48 -3.94 18.21 7.64
CA ILE A 48 -3.55 19.63 7.59
C ILE A 48 -3.73 20.25 6.20
N LEU A 49 -4.05 19.43 5.19
CA LEU A 49 -4.29 19.89 3.83
C LEU A 49 -5.64 20.60 3.75
N VAL A 50 -5.68 21.73 3.04
CA VAL A 50 -6.93 22.48 2.80
C VAL A 50 -7.68 21.80 1.65
N ILE A 51 -8.59 20.90 2.02
CA ILE A 51 -9.47 20.16 1.11
C ILE A 51 -10.91 20.19 1.66
N ASP A 52 -11.90 19.93 0.80
CA ASP A 52 -13.32 20.02 1.15
C ASP A 52 -13.73 19.06 2.28
N GLU A 53 -13.12 17.86 2.31
CA GLU A 53 -13.33 16.85 3.35
C GLU A 53 -12.00 16.53 4.07
N PRO A 54 -11.62 17.32 5.11
CA PRO A 54 -10.33 17.18 5.75
C PRO A 54 -10.25 16.01 6.74
N THR A 55 -11.36 15.30 6.99
CA THR A 55 -11.41 14.18 7.93
C THR A 55 -11.58 12.87 7.18
N VAL A 56 -10.66 11.92 7.42
CA VAL A 56 -10.65 10.61 6.79
C VAL A 56 -10.85 9.52 7.85
N ALA A 57 -11.83 8.64 7.65
CA ALA A 57 -11.98 7.44 8.45
C ALA A 57 -10.94 6.38 8.04
N MET A 58 -10.21 5.84 9.00
CA MET A 58 -9.18 4.83 8.80
C MET A 58 -9.57 3.52 9.47
N ALA A 59 -9.52 2.44 8.69
CA ALA A 59 -9.57 1.07 9.19
C ALA A 59 -8.30 0.76 10.02
N PRO A 60 -8.32 -0.23 10.91
CA PRO A 60 -7.13 -0.63 11.65
C PRO A 60 -6.09 -1.24 10.70
N PHE A 61 -4.81 -0.98 10.97
CA PHE A 61 -3.69 -1.48 10.17
C PHE A 61 -2.45 -1.71 11.04
N ALA A 62 -1.42 -2.36 10.50
CA ALA A 62 -0.14 -2.52 11.19
C ALA A 62 0.94 -1.69 10.48
N LEU A 63 1.83 -1.09 11.25
CA LEU A 63 2.94 -0.28 10.73
C LEU A 63 4.26 -0.73 11.37
N ALA A 64 5.30 -0.94 10.57
CA ALA A 64 6.64 -1.23 11.08
C ALA A 64 7.16 -0.04 11.91
N ARG A 65 7.73 -0.31 13.09
CA ARG A 65 8.31 0.75 13.95
C ARG A 65 9.52 1.43 13.34
N THR A 66 10.27 0.71 12.52
CA THR A 66 11.49 1.21 11.86
C THR A 66 11.32 1.15 10.34
N PRO A 67 11.99 2.03 9.58
CA PRO A 67 12.10 1.89 8.14
C PRO A 67 12.68 0.53 7.75
N VAL A 68 12.37 0.08 6.53
CA VAL A 68 13.01 -1.10 5.94
C VAL A 68 14.51 -0.81 5.79
N THR A 69 15.35 -1.72 6.26
CA THR A 69 16.81 -1.56 6.18
C THR A 69 17.33 -2.03 4.82
N ASN A 70 18.49 -1.51 4.40
CA ASN A 70 19.16 -1.99 3.20
C ASN A 70 19.47 -3.50 3.25
N ALA A 71 19.80 -4.04 4.44
CA ALA A 71 19.99 -5.48 4.61
C ALA A 71 18.70 -6.28 4.39
N ALA A 72 17.57 -5.79 4.89
CA ALA A 72 16.27 -6.43 4.66
C ALA A 72 15.84 -6.35 3.19
N PHE A 73 16.12 -5.22 2.53
CA PHE A 73 15.83 -5.06 1.11
C PHE A 73 16.76 -5.92 0.23
N LEU A 74 18.03 -6.10 0.61
CA LEU A 74 18.95 -7.03 -0.06
C LEU A 74 18.40 -8.46 -0.02
N ALA A 75 18.00 -8.94 1.16
CA ALA A 75 17.36 -10.26 1.30
C ALA A 75 16.11 -10.40 0.41
N PHE A 76 15.31 -9.34 0.29
CA PHE A 76 14.18 -9.31 -0.64
C PHE A 76 14.61 -9.46 -2.10
N THR A 77 15.65 -8.73 -2.55
CA THR A 77 16.14 -8.82 -3.94
C THR A 77 16.87 -10.13 -4.26
N GLU A 78 17.44 -10.79 -3.25
CA GLU A 78 18.01 -12.14 -3.38
C GLU A 78 16.90 -13.16 -3.63
N ALA A 79 15.81 -13.08 -2.87
CA ALA A 79 14.63 -13.92 -3.03
C ALA A 79 13.79 -13.58 -4.28
N ASN A 80 13.87 -12.33 -4.77
CA ASN A 80 13.13 -11.84 -5.93
C ASN A 80 14.09 -11.20 -6.95
N PRO A 81 14.80 -12.00 -7.76
CA PRO A 81 15.84 -11.49 -8.65
C PRO A 81 15.39 -10.44 -9.67
N SER A 82 14.10 -10.41 -10.02
CA SER A 82 13.52 -9.39 -10.90
C SER A 82 13.55 -7.97 -10.30
N TRP A 83 13.86 -7.84 -9.02
CA TRP A 83 14.01 -6.55 -8.32
C TRP A 83 15.46 -6.14 -8.10
N ARG A 84 16.43 -6.93 -8.58
CA ARG A 84 17.84 -6.56 -8.53
C ARG A 84 18.10 -5.31 -9.35
N ARG A 85 19.14 -4.56 -8.97
CA ARG A 85 19.52 -3.29 -9.60
C ARG A 85 19.61 -3.41 -11.13
N SER A 86 20.18 -4.49 -11.65
CA SER A 86 20.34 -4.70 -13.10
C SER A 86 19.09 -5.22 -13.82
N GLN A 87 18.09 -5.73 -13.09
CA GLN A 87 16.95 -6.46 -13.66
C GLN A 87 15.58 -5.78 -13.44
N ALA A 88 15.51 -4.84 -12.50
CA ALA A 88 14.27 -4.17 -12.15
C ALA A 88 13.60 -3.52 -13.38
N PRO A 89 12.29 -3.75 -13.61
CA PRO A 89 11.59 -3.11 -14.71
C PRO A 89 11.65 -1.58 -14.60
N ALA A 90 12.07 -0.90 -15.67
CA ALA A 90 12.25 0.55 -15.67
C ALA A 90 10.97 1.36 -15.36
N VAL A 91 9.78 0.77 -15.59
CA VAL A 91 8.49 1.40 -15.21
C VAL A 91 8.32 1.51 -13.69
N PHE A 92 9.02 0.69 -12.91
CA PHE A 92 8.99 0.69 -11.44
C PHE A 92 10.29 1.21 -10.81
N ALA A 93 11.40 1.18 -11.57
CA ALA A 93 12.71 1.63 -11.12
C ALA A 93 13.04 3.00 -11.72
N ALA A 94 12.89 4.05 -10.92
CA ALA A 94 13.30 5.40 -11.31
C ALA A 94 14.82 5.51 -11.53
N ASP A 95 15.23 6.58 -12.21
CA ASP A 95 16.64 6.91 -12.42
C ASP A 95 17.36 6.98 -11.07
N GLY A 96 18.32 6.08 -10.87
CA GLY A 96 19.08 5.98 -9.61
C GLY A 96 18.64 4.86 -8.66
N TYR A 97 17.70 3.99 -9.06
CA TYR A 97 17.35 2.79 -8.31
C TYR A 97 18.61 2.00 -7.89
N LEU A 98 18.78 1.80 -6.58
CA LEU A 98 19.90 1.10 -5.95
C LEU A 98 21.31 1.55 -6.41
N ARG A 99 21.45 2.79 -6.90
CA ARG A 99 22.74 3.30 -7.42
C ARG A 99 23.89 3.29 -6.41
N HIS A 100 23.54 3.31 -5.12
CA HIS A 100 24.47 3.35 -3.99
C HIS A 100 24.91 1.96 -3.51
N TRP A 101 24.35 0.89 -4.10
CA TRP A 101 24.82 -0.47 -3.87
C TRP A 101 26.03 -0.78 -4.74
N ALA A 102 26.87 -1.71 -4.31
CA ALA A 102 28.05 -2.09 -5.08
C ALA A 102 27.65 -2.90 -6.33
N ASP A 103 26.76 -3.88 -6.14
CA ASP A 103 26.21 -4.72 -7.20
C ASP A 103 24.79 -5.22 -6.87
N ASP A 104 24.30 -6.22 -7.60
CA ASP A 104 22.95 -6.80 -7.44
C ASP A 104 22.75 -7.54 -6.10
N THR A 105 23.82 -7.93 -5.43
CA THR A 105 23.84 -8.80 -4.24
C THR A 105 24.73 -8.28 -3.11
N ALA A 106 25.36 -7.12 -3.28
CA ALA A 106 26.27 -6.53 -2.32
C ALA A 106 25.91 -5.07 -2.07
N LEU A 107 25.74 -4.75 -0.78
CA LEU A 107 25.64 -3.37 -0.33
C LEU A 107 26.96 -2.65 -0.63
N GLY A 108 26.87 -1.34 -0.87
CA GLY A 108 28.03 -0.46 -1.01
C GLY A 108 28.73 -0.19 0.32
N ASP A 109 29.30 1.00 0.48
CA ASP A 109 29.97 1.40 1.72
C ASP A 109 29.07 1.32 2.96
N ALA A 110 29.65 1.44 4.16
CA ALA A 110 28.91 1.35 5.43
C ALA A 110 27.67 2.28 5.52
N ARG A 111 27.64 3.39 4.76
CA ARG A 111 26.45 4.26 4.66
C ARG A 111 25.28 3.58 3.94
N SER A 112 25.56 2.72 2.97
CA SER A 112 24.60 1.86 2.27
C SER A 112 24.09 0.69 3.12
N ALA A 113 24.68 0.45 4.30
CA ALA A 113 24.19 -0.53 5.28
C ALA A 113 23.28 0.09 6.36
N ALA A 114 23.23 1.42 6.45
CA ALA A 114 22.31 2.13 7.34
C ALA A 114 20.86 2.01 6.81
N PRO A 115 19.84 2.27 7.66
CA PRO A 115 18.47 2.48 7.17
C PRO A 115 18.48 3.55 6.08
N ASP A 116 17.76 3.32 4.98
CA ASP A 116 17.67 4.31 3.91
C ASP A 116 16.89 5.52 4.46
N VAL A 117 17.61 6.62 4.67
CA VAL A 117 17.04 7.90 5.08
C VAL A 117 17.04 8.77 3.82
N PRO A 118 15.86 9.17 3.32
CA PRO A 118 15.76 9.98 2.09
C PRO A 118 16.49 11.33 2.21
#